data_AF-A0A2U2BAA0-F1
#
_entry.id   AF-A0A2U2BAA0-F1
#
_cell.length_a   1.000
_cell.length_b   1.000
_cell.length_c   1.000
_cell.angle_alpha   90.00
_cell.angle_beta   90.00
_cell.angle_gamma   90.00
#
_symmetry.space_group_name_H-M   'P 1'
#
loop_
_entity.id
_entity.type
_entity.pdbx_description
1 polymer ?
#
loop_
_entity_poly.entity_id
_entity_poly.type
_entity_poly.pdbx_seq_one_letter_code
_entity_poly.pdbx_strand_id
1 'polypeptide(L)'
;MKYAGYLLSLFFLVSSCQIKSPKGEWQVIFNGESLEGWTAGEVNNGSFSIENGLLKCTGPETYLYYDSNIRNFEFEASVKTENLSKSALFFHAKPGDKGRPVEGYKIQINNNFPGTFSVDEDLMTGSIRNVRNIYYPFVDNDQWFKIRLKVVENRIQVFINDVKVNDYTEQENPWRWEGGKFVRTGKGAFVIQSSGSENSAYYKSIRVKELPDSDRFLPEVSEDWDTKVTRLMSAGFPLVDYHVHLKGGLTLDDVIGNSGQLGINYGIAPNCGLHFPITNDSSLYAYLENVNDAPAFKGMQAEGREWVKLFSSEAIRQFDYVFTDAMTFTDEKGRRNRIWIPEEVWVDDKQAFMEQMVQKIEAIFSREPVDIYVNPTVLPDELTDEYDRLWTEERKQRVINVLAENGVALEINARYELPKAEMIKKAKKAGVKFTFGTNNTGRELGHLDYCLEMIEKCDLKPEDMFHIKPDSLKPIVVKGLPEKITG
;
A
#
# COMPACT_ATOMS: atom_id res chain seq x y z
N MET A 1 82.29 8.15 -34.17
CA MET A 1 80.90 8.05 -34.67
C MET A 1 80.11 7.12 -33.77
N LYS A 2 79.24 7.65 -32.92
CA LYS A 2 78.12 6.93 -32.30
C LYS A 2 76.98 7.94 -32.15
N TYR A 3 75.93 7.80 -32.95
CA TYR A 3 74.70 8.59 -32.84
C TYR A 3 73.79 7.91 -31.80
N ALA A 4 73.38 8.66 -30.77
CA ALA A 4 72.32 8.27 -29.86
C ALA A 4 71.04 9.00 -30.29
N GLY A 5 70.05 8.24 -30.77
CA GLY A 5 68.72 8.75 -31.08
C GLY A 5 67.82 8.65 -29.87
N TYR A 6 67.23 9.77 -29.44
CA TYR A 6 66.16 9.79 -28.45
C TYR A 6 64.81 9.61 -29.17
N LEU A 7 64.10 8.53 -28.85
CA LEU A 7 62.69 8.36 -29.20
C LEU A 7 61.84 9.16 -28.19
N LEU A 8 61.09 10.14 -28.68
CA LEU A 8 60.11 10.89 -27.90
C LEU A 8 58.75 10.17 -28.03
N SER A 9 58.34 9.44 -26.99
CA SER A 9 57.00 8.83 -26.93
C SER A 9 55.95 9.89 -26.62
N LEU A 10 55.08 10.18 -27.58
CA LEU A 10 53.95 11.09 -27.45
C LEU A 10 52.80 10.39 -26.70
N PHE A 11 52.57 10.76 -25.44
CA PHE A 11 51.37 10.33 -24.69
C PHE A 11 50.16 11.13 -25.19
N PHE A 12 49.25 10.48 -25.92
CA PHE A 12 47.93 11.03 -26.19
C PHE A 12 47.08 10.97 -24.92
N LEU A 13 46.94 12.12 -24.25
CA LEU A 13 45.91 12.34 -23.23
C LEU A 13 44.54 12.39 -23.93
N VAL A 14 43.82 11.28 -23.93
CA VAL A 14 42.40 11.26 -24.29
C VAL A 14 41.64 11.93 -23.15
N SER A 15 41.48 13.26 -23.22
CA SER A 15 40.51 13.96 -22.38
C SER A 15 39.12 13.51 -22.81
N SER A 16 38.50 12.66 -21.99
CA SER A 16 37.08 12.35 -22.10
C SER A 16 36.30 13.64 -21.89
N CYS A 17 35.87 14.29 -22.98
CA CYS A 17 34.91 15.38 -22.90
C CYS A 17 33.59 14.78 -22.41
N GLN A 18 33.36 14.86 -21.10
CA GLN A 18 31.99 14.76 -20.57
C GLN A 18 31.21 15.93 -21.16
N ILE A 19 30.45 15.66 -22.22
CA ILE A 19 29.45 16.58 -22.75
C ILE A 19 28.52 16.89 -21.57
N LYS A 20 28.66 18.07 -20.98
CA LYS A 20 27.71 18.56 -19.98
C LYS A 20 26.39 18.79 -20.70
N SER A 21 25.51 17.83 -20.51
CA SER A 21 24.10 17.87 -20.81
C SER A 21 23.45 19.22 -20.44
N PRO A 22 22.68 19.86 -21.34
CA PRO A 22 21.96 21.08 -21.01
C PRO A 22 20.92 20.80 -19.91
N LYS A 23 20.99 21.55 -18.81
CA LYS A 23 19.93 21.51 -17.78
C LYS A 23 18.60 21.89 -18.42
N GLY A 24 17.53 21.18 -18.07
CA GLY A 24 16.19 21.47 -18.54
C GLY A 24 15.72 20.73 -19.80
N GLU A 25 16.59 19.94 -20.44
CA GLU A 25 16.23 19.12 -21.61
C GLU A 25 16.17 17.63 -21.27
N TRP A 26 15.30 16.89 -21.96
CA TRP A 26 15.22 15.43 -21.84
C TRP A 26 16.34 14.76 -22.61
N GLN A 27 16.99 13.81 -21.97
CA GLN A 27 18.09 13.04 -22.54
C GLN A 27 17.76 11.56 -22.48
N VAL A 28 17.85 10.91 -23.64
CA VAL A 28 17.69 9.46 -23.71
C VAL A 28 18.96 8.82 -23.18
N ILE A 29 18.83 8.04 -22.10
CA ILE A 29 19.95 7.31 -21.49
C ILE A 29 19.90 5.83 -21.86
N PHE A 30 18.82 5.34 -22.44
CA PHE A 30 18.76 4.04 -23.12
C PHE A 30 17.92 4.14 -24.38
N ASN A 31 18.55 3.95 -25.54
CA ASN A 31 17.94 4.08 -26.86
C ASN A 31 17.38 2.77 -27.44
N GLY A 32 17.58 1.64 -26.76
CA GLY A 32 17.17 0.32 -27.23
C GLY A 32 18.22 -0.41 -28.08
N GLU A 33 19.35 0.22 -28.41
CA GLU A 33 20.35 -0.37 -29.30
C GLU A 33 21.59 -0.87 -28.54
N SER A 34 22.04 -0.12 -27.54
CA SER A 34 23.24 -0.44 -26.77
C SER A 34 23.10 -0.08 -25.29
N LEU A 35 24.01 -0.62 -24.48
CA LEU A 35 24.21 -0.24 -23.08
C LEU A 35 25.28 0.85 -22.93
N GLU A 36 25.47 1.69 -23.94
CA GLU A 36 26.45 2.78 -23.85
C GLU A 36 26.12 3.70 -22.67
N GLY A 37 27.15 4.03 -21.86
CA GLY A 37 26.99 4.77 -20.61
C GLY A 37 26.50 3.92 -19.42
N TRP A 38 26.07 2.68 -19.63
CA TRP A 38 25.71 1.75 -18.56
C TRP A 38 26.84 0.78 -18.23
N THR A 39 27.07 0.54 -16.95
CA THR A 39 28.07 -0.39 -16.44
C THR A 39 27.37 -1.40 -15.54
N ALA A 40 27.42 -2.68 -15.90
CA ALA A 40 26.91 -3.74 -15.05
C ALA A 40 27.85 -3.96 -13.85
N GLY A 41 27.29 -4.35 -12.70
CA GLY A 41 28.07 -4.75 -11.52
C GLY A 41 28.95 -5.98 -11.80
N GLU A 42 29.77 -6.36 -10.82
CA GLU A 42 30.79 -7.43 -10.95
C GLU A 42 30.23 -8.79 -11.40
N VAL A 43 28.93 -9.04 -11.20
CA VAL A 43 28.23 -10.25 -11.66
C VAL A 43 27.20 -9.86 -12.72
N ASN A 44 27.51 -10.06 -14.01
CA ASN A 44 26.57 -9.80 -15.11
C ASN A 44 26.38 -11.06 -15.97
N ASN A 45 26.01 -12.19 -15.35
CA ASN A 45 25.88 -13.53 -15.97
C ASN A 45 24.74 -13.62 -17.02
N GLY A 46 24.61 -12.65 -17.92
CA GLY A 46 23.48 -12.51 -18.85
C GLY A 46 22.24 -11.87 -18.24
N SER A 47 22.33 -11.34 -17.01
CA SER A 47 21.18 -10.75 -16.32
C SER A 47 20.63 -9.50 -17.00
N PHE A 48 21.46 -8.78 -17.77
CA PHE A 48 21.07 -7.66 -18.59
C PHE A 48 21.37 -7.95 -20.06
N SER A 49 20.33 -7.96 -20.89
CA SER A 49 20.46 -8.14 -22.34
C SER A 49 19.56 -7.15 -23.09
N ILE A 50 19.85 -6.92 -24.37
CA ILE A 50 18.99 -6.14 -25.26
C ILE A 50 18.30 -7.11 -26.21
N GLU A 51 16.97 -7.12 -26.18
CA GLU A 51 16.12 -7.97 -27.03
C GLU A 51 15.04 -7.08 -27.68
N ASN A 52 15.03 -7.00 -29.01
CA ASN A 52 14.02 -6.23 -29.77
C ASN A 52 13.84 -4.77 -29.32
N GLY A 53 14.95 -4.07 -29.01
CA GLY A 53 14.90 -2.69 -28.54
C GLY A 53 14.59 -2.53 -27.04
N LEU A 54 14.48 -3.63 -26.29
CA LEU A 54 14.13 -3.65 -24.87
C LEU A 54 15.34 -4.06 -24.04
N LEU A 55 15.56 -3.37 -22.93
CA LEU A 55 16.45 -3.87 -21.88
C LEU A 55 15.70 -4.92 -21.09
N LYS A 56 16.15 -6.17 -21.15
CA LYS A 56 15.64 -7.30 -20.38
C LYS A 56 16.48 -7.50 -19.14
N CYS A 57 15.82 -7.65 -18.00
CA CYS A 57 16.39 -7.93 -16.69
C CYS A 57 15.89 -9.28 -16.19
N THR A 58 16.78 -10.25 -16.03
CA THR A 58 16.44 -11.63 -15.64
C THR A 58 17.58 -12.28 -14.84
N GLY A 59 17.34 -13.43 -14.22
CA GLY A 59 18.39 -14.20 -13.56
C GLY A 59 18.85 -13.60 -12.23
N PRO A 60 20.08 -13.90 -11.77
CA PRO A 60 20.52 -13.62 -10.40
C PRO A 60 20.51 -12.12 -10.07
N GLU A 61 20.42 -11.81 -8.77
CA GLU A 61 20.44 -10.42 -8.30
C GLU A 61 21.72 -9.71 -8.74
N THR A 62 21.56 -8.61 -9.48
CA THR A 62 22.66 -7.74 -9.91
C THR A 62 22.13 -6.36 -10.34
N TYR A 63 23.03 -5.45 -10.69
CA TYR A 63 22.79 -4.02 -10.80
C TYR A 63 23.43 -3.44 -12.07
N LEU A 64 22.68 -2.64 -12.81
CA LEU A 64 23.14 -1.93 -14.01
C LEU A 64 23.16 -0.42 -13.72
N TYR A 65 24.35 0.18 -13.70
CA TYR A 65 24.58 1.57 -13.29
C TYR A 65 24.68 2.50 -14.49
N TYR A 66 24.03 3.65 -14.41
CA TYR A 66 24.28 4.81 -15.26
C TYR A 66 24.80 5.96 -14.39
N ASP A 67 26.08 6.29 -14.52
CA ASP A 67 26.70 7.37 -13.75
C ASP A 67 26.29 8.73 -14.33
N SER A 68 25.43 9.45 -13.61
CA SER A 68 24.97 10.78 -13.99
C SER A 68 25.49 11.87 -13.05
N ASN A 69 25.78 11.51 -11.78
CA ASN A 69 26.07 12.44 -10.69
C ASN A 69 25.04 13.60 -10.55
N ILE A 70 23.79 13.37 -10.95
CA ILE A 70 22.70 14.36 -10.92
C ILE A 70 22.03 14.37 -9.54
N ARG A 71 21.75 15.57 -9.01
CA ARG A 71 20.96 15.78 -7.79
C ARG A 71 19.47 15.88 -8.12
N ASN A 72 19.09 16.91 -8.87
CA ASN A 72 17.71 17.26 -9.18
C ASN A 72 17.35 16.76 -10.57
N PHE A 73 16.29 15.96 -10.69
CA PHE A 73 15.94 15.36 -11.98
C PHE A 73 14.45 15.02 -12.10
N GLU A 74 13.99 14.94 -13.34
CA GLU A 74 12.90 14.04 -13.72
C GLU A 74 13.48 12.83 -14.47
N PHE A 75 13.06 11.62 -14.10
CA PHE A 75 13.42 10.37 -14.75
C PHE A 75 12.15 9.73 -15.27
N GLU A 76 12.18 9.15 -16.45
CA GLU A 76 11.05 8.41 -17.02
C GLU A 76 11.51 7.12 -17.69
N ALA A 77 10.74 6.05 -17.51
CA ALA A 77 10.89 4.80 -18.24
C ALA A 77 9.52 4.16 -18.50
N SER A 78 9.42 3.39 -19.57
CA SER A 78 8.34 2.42 -19.75
C SER A 78 8.83 1.06 -19.24
N VAL A 79 8.03 0.41 -18.40
CA VAL A 79 8.38 -0.83 -17.72
C VAL A 79 7.28 -1.88 -17.93
N LYS A 80 7.66 -3.14 -18.03
CA LYS A 80 6.76 -4.29 -18.00
C LYS A 80 7.40 -5.41 -17.17
N THR A 81 6.65 -6.04 -16.27
CA THR A 81 7.09 -7.23 -15.55
C THR A 81 6.30 -8.44 -16.01
N GLU A 82 6.95 -9.57 -16.21
CA GLU A 82 6.25 -10.85 -16.31
C GLU A 82 5.74 -11.28 -14.93
N ASN A 83 4.76 -12.17 -14.91
CA ASN A 83 4.29 -12.79 -13.66
C ASN A 83 5.47 -13.40 -12.89
N LEU A 84 5.47 -13.28 -11.56
CA LEU A 84 6.55 -13.68 -10.65
C LEU A 84 7.91 -12.99 -10.89
N SER A 85 7.95 -11.92 -11.71
CA SER A 85 9.14 -11.07 -11.87
C SER A 85 9.04 -9.80 -11.02
N LYS A 86 10.21 -9.29 -10.61
CA LYS A 86 10.37 -8.03 -9.88
C LYS A 86 11.58 -7.29 -10.43
N SER A 87 11.66 -6.00 -10.15
CA SER A 87 12.85 -5.20 -10.41
C SER A 87 12.87 -4.01 -9.46
N ALA A 88 13.80 -3.08 -9.67
CA ALA A 88 13.82 -1.82 -8.96
C ALA A 88 14.65 -0.78 -9.70
N LEU A 89 14.33 0.48 -9.43
CA LEU A 89 15.12 1.64 -9.82
C LEU A 89 15.77 2.23 -8.58
N PHE A 90 17.08 2.44 -8.60
CA PHE A 90 17.75 3.24 -7.59
C PHE A 90 18.17 4.58 -8.19
N PHE A 91 18.23 5.60 -7.34
CA PHE A 91 18.78 6.91 -7.69
C PHE A 91 19.62 7.46 -6.54
N HIS A 92 20.50 8.40 -6.86
CA HIS A 92 21.56 8.88 -5.96
C HIS A 92 22.44 7.74 -5.41
N ALA A 93 22.51 6.64 -6.16
CA ALA A 93 23.16 5.44 -5.71
C ALA A 93 24.68 5.52 -5.87
N LYS A 94 25.39 4.82 -4.99
CA LYS A 94 26.80 4.49 -5.17
C LYS A 94 27.01 2.98 -5.05
N PRO A 95 27.88 2.40 -5.89
CA PRO A 95 28.22 0.99 -5.78
C PRO A 95 29.02 0.72 -4.50
N GLY A 96 28.61 -0.30 -3.75
CA GLY A 96 29.38 -0.91 -2.68
C GLY A 96 29.89 -2.30 -3.08
N ASP A 97 30.07 -3.17 -2.09
CA ASP A 97 30.56 -4.53 -2.29
C ASP A 97 29.71 -5.30 -3.31
N LYS A 98 30.37 -5.99 -4.24
CA LYS A 98 29.75 -6.73 -5.36
C LYS A 98 28.83 -5.89 -6.25
N GLY A 99 28.99 -4.57 -6.23
CA GLY A 99 28.17 -3.63 -6.98
C GLY A 99 26.78 -3.38 -6.39
N ARG A 100 26.48 -3.82 -5.16
CA ARG A 100 25.20 -3.51 -4.51
C ARG A 100 25.12 -2.02 -4.14
N PRO A 101 24.02 -1.31 -4.46
CA PRO A 101 23.85 0.07 -4.01
C PRO A 101 23.87 0.17 -2.48
N VAL A 102 24.71 1.06 -1.95
CA VAL A 102 24.83 1.32 -0.49
C VAL A 102 24.38 2.72 -0.08
N GLU A 103 24.10 3.59 -1.06
CA GLU A 103 23.55 4.93 -0.86
C GLU A 103 22.31 5.14 -1.74
N GLY A 104 21.53 6.16 -1.42
CA GLY A 104 20.36 6.55 -2.21
C GLY A 104 19.11 5.74 -1.92
N TYR A 105 18.06 5.98 -2.71
CA TYR A 105 16.75 5.35 -2.54
C TYR A 105 16.51 4.26 -3.57
N LYS A 106 15.69 3.27 -3.19
CA LYS A 106 15.18 2.21 -4.05
C LYS A 106 13.69 2.40 -4.27
N ILE A 107 13.28 2.55 -5.52
CA ILE A 107 11.90 2.49 -5.97
C ILE A 107 11.59 1.07 -6.41
N GLN A 108 10.65 0.43 -5.72
CA GLN A 108 10.27 -0.95 -6.00
C GLN A 108 9.49 -1.05 -7.32
N ILE A 109 9.73 -2.13 -8.07
CA ILE A 109 8.89 -2.57 -9.19
C ILE A 109 8.45 -4.01 -8.89
N ASN A 110 7.16 -4.17 -8.65
CA ASN A 110 6.49 -5.43 -8.37
C ASN A 110 4.99 -5.25 -8.65
N ASN A 111 4.49 -5.99 -9.64
CA ASN A 111 3.07 -5.99 -10.04
C ASN A 111 2.39 -7.32 -9.72
N ASN A 112 3.06 -8.18 -8.94
CA ASN A 112 2.48 -9.44 -8.50
C ASN A 112 1.43 -9.18 -7.42
N PHE A 113 0.49 -10.12 -7.30
CA PHE A 113 -0.57 -10.03 -6.30
C PHE A 113 0.04 -9.98 -4.89
N PRO A 114 -0.46 -9.11 -3.97
CA PRO A 114 0.02 -9.08 -2.60
C PRO A 114 -0.08 -10.45 -1.88
N GLY A 115 0.94 -10.88 -1.17
CA GLY A 115 1.12 -12.22 -0.61
C GLY A 115 1.81 -13.22 -1.53
N THR A 116 2.24 -12.82 -2.74
CA THR A 116 2.99 -13.71 -3.65
C THR A 116 4.39 -14.02 -3.12
N PHE A 117 5.04 -13.04 -2.47
CA PHE A 117 6.35 -13.18 -1.86
C PHE A 117 6.27 -13.00 -0.33
N SER A 118 7.40 -13.10 0.36
CA SER A 118 7.48 -12.74 1.77
C SER A 118 7.08 -11.27 1.99
N VAL A 119 6.61 -10.93 3.18
CA VAL A 119 6.12 -9.57 3.53
C VAL A 119 7.13 -8.47 3.15
N ASP A 120 8.42 -8.70 3.38
CA ASP A 120 9.49 -7.74 3.06
C ASP A 120 9.73 -7.58 1.54
N GLU A 121 9.36 -8.59 0.77
CA GLU A 121 9.62 -8.67 -0.66
C GLU A 121 8.43 -8.25 -1.53
N ASP A 122 7.30 -7.98 -0.89
CA ASP A 122 6.01 -7.85 -1.52
C ASP A 122 5.46 -6.41 -1.48
N LEU A 123 6.38 -5.44 -1.46
CA LEU A 123 6.07 -4.04 -1.65
C LEU A 123 5.71 -3.81 -3.11
N MET A 124 4.69 -2.99 -3.38
CA MET A 124 4.17 -2.79 -4.74
C MET A 124 4.94 -1.71 -5.50
N THR A 125 4.79 -1.73 -6.84
CA THR A 125 5.40 -0.75 -7.74
C THR A 125 5.17 0.69 -7.27
N GLY A 126 6.25 1.46 -7.19
CA GLY A 126 6.25 2.86 -6.77
C GLY A 126 6.55 3.08 -5.28
N SER A 127 6.70 2.01 -4.49
CA SER A 127 7.19 2.11 -3.11
C SER A 127 8.57 2.74 -3.04
N ILE A 128 8.76 3.74 -2.19
CA ILE A 128 10.08 4.17 -1.72
C ILE A 128 10.46 3.19 -0.60
N ARG A 129 11.19 2.12 -0.96
CA ARG A 129 11.34 0.93 -0.12
C ARG A 129 11.78 1.27 1.31
N ASN A 130 11.05 0.72 2.28
CA ASN A 130 11.26 0.84 3.73
C ASN A 130 11.06 2.25 4.30
N VAL A 131 10.62 3.23 3.49
CA VAL A 131 10.43 4.63 3.93
C VAL A 131 8.99 5.07 3.68
N ARG A 132 8.47 4.87 2.46
CA ARG A 132 7.08 5.09 2.07
C ARG A 132 6.64 3.95 1.16
N ASN A 133 6.21 2.86 1.79
CA ASN A 133 5.78 1.64 1.11
C ASN A 133 4.36 1.80 0.54
N ILE A 134 4.12 1.15 -0.59
CA ILE A 134 2.81 0.99 -1.22
C ILE A 134 2.41 -0.47 -1.12
N TYR A 135 1.17 -0.72 -0.71
CA TYR A 135 0.64 -2.06 -0.48
C TYR A 135 -0.46 -2.47 -1.47
N TYR A 136 -1.05 -1.52 -2.20
CA TYR A 136 -2.06 -1.81 -3.22
C TYR A 136 -1.42 -2.10 -4.59
N PRO A 137 -1.92 -3.09 -5.34
CA PRO A 137 -1.55 -3.24 -6.74
C PRO A 137 -2.16 -2.07 -7.54
N PHE A 138 -1.39 -1.49 -8.44
CA PHE A 138 -1.84 -0.35 -9.26
C PHE A 138 -1.74 -0.60 -10.77
N VAL A 139 -0.88 -1.53 -11.17
CA VAL A 139 -0.65 -1.93 -12.55
C VAL A 139 -0.45 -3.43 -12.61
N ASP A 140 -0.84 -4.05 -13.71
CA ASP A 140 -0.77 -5.50 -13.89
C ASP A 140 0.60 -5.98 -14.40
N ASN A 141 0.87 -7.26 -14.20
CA ASN A 141 1.90 -7.96 -14.96
C ASN A 141 1.54 -8.02 -16.45
N ASP A 142 2.54 -8.22 -17.29
CA ASP A 142 2.45 -8.38 -18.74
C ASP A 142 1.90 -7.16 -19.50
N GLN A 143 1.69 -6.04 -18.81
CA GLN A 143 1.31 -4.75 -19.39
C GLN A 143 2.42 -3.71 -19.25
N TRP A 144 2.54 -2.85 -20.26
CA TRP A 144 3.46 -1.71 -20.19
C TRP A 144 2.83 -0.60 -19.35
N PHE A 145 3.60 -0.09 -18.39
CA PHE A 145 3.26 1.12 -17.65
C PHE A 145 4.42 2.12 -17.70
N LYS A 146 4.09 3.40 -17.56
CA LYS A 146 5.10 4.47 -17.43
C LYS A 146 5.38 4.70 -15.95
N ILE A 147 6.66 4.66 -15.57
CA ILE A 147 7.12 5.14 -14.28
C ILE A 147 7.85 6.48 -14.49
N ARG A 148 7.50 7.47 -13.68
CA ARG A 148 8.20 8.77 -13.64
C ARG A 148 8.59 9.09 -12.21
N LEU A 149 9.85 9.47 -12.02
CA LEU A 149 10.38 9.97 -10.75
C LEU A 149 10.64 11.46 -10.91
N LYS A 150 10.27 12.25 -9.92
CA LYS A 150 10.67 13.66 -9.81
C LYS A 150 11.33 13.87 -8.46
N VAL A 151 12.61 14.20 -8.49
CA VAL A 151 13.42 14.41 -7.29
C VAL A 151 13.97 15.83 -7.34
N VAL A 152 13.60 16.64 -6.36
CA VAL A 152 14.05 18.03 -6.21
C VAL A 152 14.43 18.26 -4.76
N GLU A 153 15.71 18.54 -4.53
CA GLU A 153 16.35 18.60 -3.23
C GLU A 153 16.01 17.38 -2.36
N ASN A 154 15.18 17.56 -1.33
CA ASN A 154 14.76 16.54 -0.38
C ASN A 154 13.38 15.94 -0.66
N ARG A 155 12.71 16.30 -1.77
CA ARG A 155 11.38 15.79 -2.14
C ARG A 155 11.48 14.75 -3.25
N ILE A 156 10.81 13.61 -3.05
CA ILE A 156 10.77 12.47 -3.96
C ILE A 156 9.31 12.19 -4.31
N GLN A 157 8.98 12.33 -5.59
CA GLN A 157 7.65 12.03 -6.12
C GLN A 157 7.73 10.88 -7.11
N VAL A 158 6.80 9.94 -6.98
CA VAL A 158 6.71 8.76 -7.86
C VAL A 158 5.35 8.75 -8.54
N PHE A 159 5.37 8.60 -9.86
CA PHE A 159 4.17 8.56 -10.69
C PHE A 159 4.15 7.27 -11.51
N ILE A 160 2.97 6.65 -11.59
CA ILE A 160 2.70 5.50 -12.45
C ILE A 160 1.55 5.88 -13.38
N ASN A 161 1.74 5.79 -14.69
CA ASN A 161 0.77 6.22 -15.70
C ASN A 161 0.23 7.65 -15.44
N ASP A 162 1.14 8.56 -15.07
CA ASP A 162 0.85 9.96 -14.71
C ASP A 162 0.09 10.18 -13.39
N VAL A 163 -0.37 9.13 -12.73
CA VAL A 163 -0.97 9.18 -11.38
C VAL A 163 0.14 9.22 -10.33
N LYS A 164 0.08 10.19 -9.41
CA LYS A 164 1.04 10.30 -8.30
C LYS A 164 0.71 9.25 -7.24
N VAL A 165 1.60 8.28 -7.05
CA VAL A 165 1.41 7.17 -6.10
C VAL A 165 2.24 7.35 -4.81
N ASN A 166 3.25 8.24 -4.83
CA ASN A 166 4.08 8.53 -3.67
C ASN A 166 4.61 9.99 -3.72
N ASP A 167 4.73 10.63 -2.56
CA ASP A 167 5.19 12.02 -2.42
C ASP A 167 5.85 12.23 -1.05
N TYR A 168 7.13 11.90 -0.95
CA TYR A 168 7.88 11.96 0.29
C TYR A 168 8.78 13.19 0.35
N THR A 169 8.70 13.94 1.44
CA THR A 169 9.68 14.99 1.76
C THR A 169 10.57 14.53 2.91
N GLU A 170 11.85 14.31 2.61
CA GLU A 170 12.83 13.84 3.58
C GLU A 170 13.13 14.92 4.65
N GLN A 171 13.07 14.51 5.91
CA GLN A 171 13.45 15.34 7.06
C GLN A 171 14.93 15.74 7.03
N GLU A 172 15.31 16.69 7.86
CA GLU A 172 16.73 17.04 8.02
C GLU A 172 17.50 15.87 8.64
N ASN A 173 16.97 15.31 9.74
CA ASN A 173 17.55 14.19 10.50
C ASN A 173 16.59 12.98 10.55
N PRO A 174 16.17 12.41 9.40
CA PRO A 174 15.25 11.30 9.38
C PRO A 174 15.88 10.06 10.03
N TRP A 175 15.10 9.35 10.84
CA TRP A 175 15.50 8.04 11.35
C TRP A 175 15.65 7.03 10.19
N ARG A 176 16.66 6.17 10.28
CA ARG A 176 16.91 5.04 9.37
C ARG A 176 17.29 3.80 10.18
N TRP A 177 16.99 2.63 9.64
CA TRP A 177 17.36 1.34 10.25
C TRP A 177 18.88 1.13 10.22
N GLU A 178 19.36 0.11 10.96
CA GLU A 178 20.77 -0.28 10.96
C GLU A 178 21.25 -0.65 9.54
N GLY A 179 22.34 -0.03 9.08
CA GLY A 179 22.82 -0.16 7.70
C GLY A 179 22.11 0.74 6.67
N GLY A 180 20.99 1.38 7.03
CA GLY A 180 20.22 2.29 6.18
C GLY A 180 20.63 3.77 6.24
N LYS A 181 21.72 4.11 6.97
CA LYS A 181 22.12 5.51 7.24
C LYS A 181 22.33 6.38 5.99
N PHE A 182 22.63 5.77 4.84
CA PHE A 182 22.88 6.47 3.59
C PHE A 182 21.70 6.40 2.60
N VAL A 183 20.54 5.89 3.05
CA VAL A 183 19.27 6.03 2.31
C VAL A 183 18.79 7.47 2.47
N ARG A 184 19.42 8.35 1.68
CA ARG A 184 19.29 9.80 1.75
C ARG A 184 19.29 10.41 0.34
N THR A 185 18.66 11.56 0.22
CA THR A 185 18.74 12.38 -0.99
C THR A 185 20.15 12.95 -1.13
N GLY A 186 20.63 13.06 -2.36
CA GLY A 186 22.00 13.42 -2.65
C GLY A 186 22.27 13.55 -4.14
N LYS A 187 23.34 12.92 -4.61
CA LYS A 187 23.71 12.84 -6.04
C LYS A 187 24.41 11.51 -6.28
N GLY A 188 24.24 10.94 -7.46
CA GLY A 188 24.85 9.65 -7.78
C GLY A 188 24.29 9.02 -9.05
N ALA A 189 24.45 7.71 -9.16
CA ALA A 189 24.01 6.95 -10.32
C ALA A 189 22.50 6.65 -10.28
N PHE A 190 21.96 6.39 -11.47
CA PHE A 190 20.72 5.62 -11.62
C PHE A 190 21.09 4.14 -11.72
N VAL A 191 20.28 3.26 -11.14
CA VAL A 191 20.54 1.82 -11.16
C VAL A 191 19.28 1.05 -11.49
N ILE A 192 19.39 0.07 -12.38
CA ILE A 192 18.34 -0.92 -12.64
C ILE A 192 18.77 -2.24 -12.00
N GLN A 193 17.85 -2.88 -11.27
CA GLN A 193 18.10 -4.15 -10.59
C GLN A 193 17.52 -5.33 -11.37
N SER A 194 18.32 -6.37 -11.63
CA SER A 194 17.76 -7.71 -11.82
C SER A 194 17.53 -8.32 -10.44
N SER A 195 16.34 -8.87 -10.17
CA SER A 195 15.91 -9.21 -8.81
C SER A 195 16.12 -10.67 -8.40
N GLY A 196 16.80 -11.50 -9.21
CA GLY A 196 16.93 -12.92 -8.92
C GLY A 196 15.81 -13.81 -9.47
N SER A 197 14.85 -13.28 -10.23
CA SER A 197 13.73 -14.07 -10.80
C SER A 197 14.15 -14.81 -12.07
N GLU A 198 13.58 -15.99 -12.31
CA GLU A 198 13.66 -16.68 -13.60
C GLU A 198 12.89 -15.93 -14.70
N ASN A 199 11.85 -15.19 -14.32
CA ASN A 199 11.03 -14.39 -15.22
C ASN A 199 11.55 -12.95 -15.32
N SER A 200 11.22 -12.28 -16.41
CA SER A 200 11.87 -11.05 -16.83
C SER A 200 11.10 -9.78 -16.50
N ALA A 201 11.84 -8.73 -16.19
CA ALA A 201 11.39 -7.35 -16.29
C ALA A 201 11.97 -6.69 -17.54
N TYR A 202 11.23 -5.79 -18.16
CA TYR A 202 11.60 -5.14 -19.42
C TYR A 202 11.51 -3.63 -19.27
N TYR A 203 12.49 -2.93 -19.84
CA TYR A 203 12.58 -1.48 -19.87
C TYR A 203 12.74 -0.96 -21.29
N LYS A 204 12.12 0.18 -21.58
CA LYS A 204 12.37 0.97 -22.80
C LYS A 204 12.17 2.46 -22.55
N SER A 205 12.65 3.27 -23.48
CA SER A 205 12.44 4.73 -23.48
C SER A 205 12.93 5.37 -22.18
N ILE A 206 14.11 4.98 -21.70
CA ILE A 206 14.66 5.52 -20.45
C ILE A 206 15.28 6.88 -20.73
N ARG A 207 14.78 7.91 -20.05
CA ARG A 207 15.25 9.27 -20.22
C ARG A 207 15.33 10.02 -18.89
N VAL A 208 16.24 10.98 -18.83
CA VAL A 208 16.44 11.86 -17.68
C VAL A 208 16.45 13.31 -18.12
N LYS A 209 15.94 14.18 -17.27
CA LYS A 209 16.03 15.64 -17.41
C LYS A 209 16.60 16.21 -16.12
N GLU A 210 17.82 16.75 -16.19
CA GLU A 210 18.40 17.46 -15.06
C GLU A 210 17.60 18.75 -14.80
N LEU A 211 17.28 18.97 -13.53
CA LEU A 211 16.54 20.13 -13.05
C LEU A 211 17.48 21.13 -12.37
N PRO A 212 17.12 22.43 -12.32
CA PRO A 212 17.86 23.42 -11.55
C PRO A 212 17.80 23.12 -10.05
N ASP A 213 18.73 23.70 -9.31
CA ASP A 213 18.71 23.70 -7.85
C ASP A 213 17.52 24.52 -7.34
N SER A 214 17.04 24.18 -6.15
CA SER A 214 15.89 24.81 -5.49
C SER A 214 16.17 24.94 -3.99
N ASP A 215 15.34 25.70 -3.30
CA ASP A 215 15.26 25.59 -1.85
C ASP A 215 14.74 24.21 -1.45
N ARG A 216 15.20 23.72 -0.28
CA ARG A 216 14.67 22.50 0.32
C ARG A 216 13.20 22.70 0.69
N PHE A 217 12.42 21.66 0.50
CA PHE A 217 11.01 21.63 0.90
C PHE A 217 10.92 21.43 2.41
N LEU A 218 10.02 22.19 3.05
CA LEU A 218 9.66 21.98 4.44
C LEU A 218 8.81 20.70 4.53
N PRO A 219 9.20 19.70 5.34
CA PRO A 219 8.37 18.53 5.58
C PRO A 219 7.04 18.92 6.21
N GLU A 220 5.94 18.33 5.73
CA GLU A 220 4.59 18.63 6.20
C GLU A 220 4.23 17.91 7.51
N VAL A 221 5.01 16.89 7.87
CA VAL A 221 4.88 16.12 9.11
C VAL A 221 6.10 16.31 10.00
N SER A 222 5.95 16.05 11.30
CA SER A 222 7.06 16.11 12.26
C SER A 222 8.10 15.00 12.02
N GLU A 223 9.31 15.22 12.53
CA GLU A 223 10.38 14.20 12.52
C GLU A 223 9.99 12.94 13.33
N ASP A 224 9.22 13.11 14.41
CA ASP A 224 8.69 12.00 15.22
C ASP A 224 7.71 11.15 14.42
N TRP A 225 6.82 11.79 13.64
CA TRP A 225 5.88 11.08 12.78
C TRP A 225 6.63 10.34 11.65
N ASP A 226 7.56 11.02 10.96
CA ASP A 226 8.39 10.38 9.93
C ASP A 226 9.15 9.17 10.46
N THR A 227 9.70 9.30 11.67
CA THR A 227 10.39 8.21 12.37
C THR A 227 9.47 7.05 12.66
N LYS A 228 8.25 7.32 13.18
CA LYS A 228 7.26 6.29 13.49
C LYS A 228 6.86 5.50 12.25
N VAL A 229 6.49 6.19 11.17
CA VAL A 229 6.09 5.58 9.90
C VAL A 229 7.25 4.77 9.28
N THR A 230 8.45 5.37 9.23
CA THR A 230 9.63 4.69 8.67
C THR A 230 9.99 3.44 9.47
N ARG A 231 9.88 3.46 10.81
CA ARG A 231 10.10 2.27 11.65
C ARG A 231 9.13 1.16 11.31
N LEU A 232 7.83 1.46 11.29
CA LEU A 232 6.77 0.50 10.95
C LEU A 232 7.01 -0.12 9.57
N MET A 233 7.22 0.72 8.55
CA MET A 233 7.42 0.28 7.17
C MET A 233 8.72 -0.49 6.96
N SER A 234 9.80 -0.12 7.65
CA SER A 234 11.07 -0.85 7.61
C SER A 234 10.99 -2.23 8.27
N ALA A 235 10.06 -2.39 9.21
CA ALA A 235 9.76 -3.66 9.87
C ALA A 235 8.70 -4.50 9.12
N GLY A 236 8.27 -4.06 7.93
CA GLY A 236 7.27 -4.77 7.13
C GLY A 236 5.81 -4.54 7.54
N PHE A 237 5.54 -3.64 8.50
CA PHE A 237 4.18 -3.41 8.99
C PHE A 237 3.32 -2.69 7.94
N PRO A 238 2.16 -3.22 7.53
CA PRO A 238 1.29 -2.57 6.55
C PRO A 238 0.49 -1.44 7.20
N LEU A 239 0.95 -0.19 7.02
CA LEU A 239 0.22 0.99 7.49
C LEU A 239 -0.88 1.37 6.49
N VAL A 240 -2.05 0.75 6.66
CA VAL A 240 -3.22 0.92 5.78
C VAL A 240 -4.45 1.23 6.62
N ASP A 241 -5.17 2.29 6.27
CA ASP A 241 -6.55 2.54 6.73
C ASP A 241 -7.53 1.95 5.70
N TYR A 242 -8.19 0.85 6.08
CA TYR A 242 -9.12 0.13 5.22
C TYR A 242 -10.57 0.67 5.28
N HIS A 243 -10.83 1.74 6.05
CA HIS A 243 -12.19 2.21 6.30
C HIS A 243 -12.33 3.71 6.03
N VAL A 244 -12.08 4.11 4.78
CA VAL A 244 -12.25 5.50 4.32
C VAL A 244 -13.48 5.67 3.45
N HIS A 245 -14.24 6.74 3.74
CA HIS A 245 -15.38 7.22 3.00
C HIS A 245 -15.09 8.57 2.33
N LEU A 246 -15.42 8.73 1.05
CA LEU A 246 -15.37 10.04 0.37
C LEU A 246 -16.57 10.92 0.77
N LYS A 247 -16.58 11.37 2.02
CA LYS A 247 -17.67 12.15 2.65
C LYS A 247 -17.21 13.54 3.08
N GLY A 248 -18.18 14.43 3.33
CA GLY A 248 -17.91 15.78 3.84
C GLY A 248 -17.05 16.64 2.93
N GLY A 249 -17.04 16.36 1.62
CA GLY A 249 -16.19 17.05 0.64
C GLY A 249 -14.76 16.52 0.55
N LEU A 250 -14.44 15.36 1.15
CA LEU A 250 -13.20 14.65 0.86
C LEU A 250 -13.20 14.17 -0.59
N THR A 251 -12.16 14.51 -1.35
CA THR A 251 -11.96 14.04 -2.72
C THR A 251 -10.89 12.96 -2.78
N LEU A 252 -10.80 12.25 -3.91
CA LEU A 252 -9.73 11.30 -4.16
C LEU A 252 -8.35 11.98 -4.11
N ASP A 253 -8.20 13.17 -4.68
CA ASP A 253 -6.94 13.92 -4.65
C ASP A 253 -6.49 14.25 -3.22
N ASP A 254 -7.43 14.51 -2.32
CA ASP A 254 -7.13 14.73 -0.90
C ASP A 254 -6.63 13.45 -0.23
N VAL A 255 -7.23 12.30 -0.53
CA VAL A 255 -6.77 11.00 -0.03
C VAL A 255 -5.33 10.72 -0.50
N ILE A 256 -5.03 10.98 -1.77
CA ILE A 256 -3.69 10.83 -2.36
C ILE A 256 -2.70 11.79 -1.69
N GLY A 257 -3.10 13.05 -1.50
CA GLY A 257 -2.31 14.06 -0.80
C GLY A 257 -1.95 13.62 0.62
N ASN A 258 -2.96 13.23 1.40
CA ASN A 258 -2.81 12.72 2.76
C ASN A 258 -1.91 11.48 2.78
N SER A 259 -2.00 10.60 1.78
CA SER A 259 -1.17 9.39 1.74
C SER A 259 0.31 9.72 1.57
N GLY A 260 0.66 10.65 0.67
CA GLY A 260 2.04 11.10 0.49
C GLY A 260 2.60 11.76 1.74
N GLN A 261 1.82 12.64 2.37
CA GLN A 261 2.22 13.37 3.58
C GLN A 261 2.41 12.43 4.77
N LEU A 262 1.38 11.64 5.08
CA LEU A 262 1.32 10.84 6.30
C LEU A 262 2.01 9.48 6.15
N GLY A 263 2.18 8.99 4.92
CA GLY A 263 2.63 7.62 4.65
C GLY A 263 1.58 6.55 4.95
N ILE A 264 0.33 6.93 5.25
CA ILE A 264 -0.79 6.00 5.42
C ILE A 264 -1.31 5.63 4.02
N ASN A 265 -1.43 4.35 3.71
CA ASN A 265 -2.14 3.88 2.52
C ASN A 265 -3.63 3.80 2.84
N TYR A 266 -4.50 3.95 1.84
CA TYR A 266 -5.94 4.00 2.06
C TYR A 266 -6.67 2.93 1.26
N GLY A 267 -7.77 2.44 1.82
CA GLY A 267 -8.80 1.70 1.15
C GLY A 267 -10.10 2.49 1.14
N ILE A 268 -10.58 2.83 -0.05
CA ILE A 268 -11.76 3.67 -0.25
C ILE A 268 -12.97 2.77 -0.40
N ALA A 269 -13.91 2.87 0.53
CA ALA A 269 -15.05 1.98 0.63
C ALA A 269 -16.36 2.78 0.65
N PRO A 270 -17.13 2.82 -0.45
CA PRO A 270 -18.42 3.48 -0.43
C PRO A 270 -19.43 2.64 0.35
N ASN A 271 -20.46 3.30 0.86
CA ASN A 271 -21.61 2.64 1.48
C ASN A 271 -22.50 2.01 0.40
N CYS A 272 -22.58 0.68 0.40
CA CYS A 272 -23.30 -0.11 -0.60
C CYS A 272 -24.45 -0.88 0.05
N GLY A 273 -25.69 -0.43 -0.14
CA GLY A 273 -26.86 -1.09 0.44
C GLY A 273 -28.17 -0.37 0.16
N LEU A 274 -29.25 -0.85 0.78
CA LEU A 274 -30.59 -0.30 0.57
C LEU A 274 -30.66 1.16 1.04
N HIS A 275 -31.16 2.06 0.19
CA HIS A 275 -31.24 3.50 0.43
C HIS A 275 -29.90 4.24 0.51
N PHE A 276 -28.80 3.61 0.08
CA PHE A 276 -27.52 4.29 -0.12
C PHE A 276 -27.33 4.71 -1.59
N PRO A 277 -26.40 5.64 -1.87
CA PRO A 277 -26.12 6.07 -3.24
C PRO A 277 -25.72 4.92 -4.17
N ILE A 278 -25.08 3.89 -3.64
CA ILE A 278 -24.78 2.64 -4.33
C ILE A 278 -25.72 1.56 -3.78
N THR A 279 -26.64 1.07 -4.61
CA THR A 279 -27.73 0.19 -4.16
C THR A 279 -28.02 -0.99 -5.10
N ASN A 280 -27.28 -1.12 -6.20
CA ASN A 280 -27.35 -2.23 -7.15
C ASN A 280 -26.07 -2.29 -8.01
N ASP A 281 -25.92 -3.35 -8.79
CA ASP A 281 -24.78 -3.57 -9.70
C ASP A 281 -24.49 -2.38 -10.63
N SER A 282 -25.53 -1.77 -11.23
CA SER A 282 -25.33 -0.65 -12.16
C SER A 282 -24.71 0.56 -11.47
N SER A 283 -25.20 0.93 -10.28
CA SER A 283 -24.62 2.03 -9.49
C SER A 283 -23.21 1.70 -8.98
N LEU A 284 -22.92 0.42 -8.72
CA LEU A 284 -21.62 -0.06 -8.25
C LEU A 284 -20.57 0.04 -9.37
N TYR A 285 -20.88 -0.44 -10.58
CA TYR A 285 -19.97 -0.32 -11.73
C TYR A 285 -19.69 1.14 -12.08
N ALA A 286 -20.73 1.99 -12.07
CA ALA A 286 -20.56 3.44 -12.29
C ALA A 286 -19.65 4.08 -11.23
N TYR A 287 -19.71 3.65 -9.97
CA TYR A 287 -18.77 4.10 -8.95
C TYR A 287 -17.33 3.64 -9.26
N LEU A 288 -17.15 2.36 -9.59
CA LEU A 288 -15.83 1.80 -9.86
C LEU A 288 -15.13 2.47 -11.05
N GLU A 289 -15.87 2.85 -12.09
CA GLU A 289 -15.33 3.64 -13.20
C GLU A 289 -14.70 4.97 -12.73
N ASN A 290 -15.30 5.62 -11.73
CA ASN A 290 -14.81 6.91 -11.20
C ASN A 290 -13.59 6.76 -10.28
N VAL A 291 -13.38 5.60 -9.67
CA VAL A 291 -12.26 5.34 -8.75
C VAL A 291 -11.25 4.34 -9.30
N ASN A 292 -11.37 3.94 -10.57
CA ASN A 292 -10.57 2.86 -11.12
C ASN A 292 -9.06 3.17 -11.08
N ASP A 293 -8.72 4.42 -11.34
CA ASP A 293 -7.34 4.92 -11.38
C ASP A 293 -6.88 5.50 -10.03
N ALA A 294 -7.65 5.29 -8.95
CA ALA A 294 -7.27 5.67 -7.61
C ALA A 294 -6.06 4.83 -7.15
N PRO A 295 -4.96 5.47 -6.68
CA PRO A 295 -3.82 4.76 -6.11
C PRO A 295 -4.13 4.42 -4.64
N ALA A 296 -5.11 3.54 -4.46
CA ALA A 296 -5.69 3.10 -3.20
C ALA A 296 -6.33 1.72 -3.37
N PHE A 297 -6.54 0.98 -2.28
CA PHE A 297 -7.39 -0.20 -2.35
C PHE A 297 -8.85 0.19 -2.60
N LYS A 298 -9.57 -0.67 -3.31
CA LYS A 298 -11.00 -0.56 -3.58
C LYS A 298 -11.76 -1.43 -2.59
N GLY A 299 -12.33 -0.83 -1.56
CA GLY A 299 -13.16 -1.51 -0.58
C GLY A 299 -14.65 -1.41 -0.89
N MET A 300 -15.46 -2.26 -0.28
CA MET A 300 -16.92 -2.14 -0.24
C MET A 300 -17.41 -2.22 1.20
N GLN A 301 -18.12 -1.19 1.68
CA GLN A 301 -18.90 -1.32 2.90
C GLN A 301 -20.28 -1.89 2.53
N ALA A 302 -20.49 -3.15 2.88
CA ALA A 302 -21.79 -3.80 2.77
C ALA A 302 -22.74 -3.29 3.86
N GLU A 303 -23.76 -2.54 3.44
CA GLU A 303 -24.66 -1.80 4.33
C GLU A 303 -26.02 -2.49 4.51
N GLY A 304 -26.52 -2.42 5.75
CA GLY A 304 -27.73 -3.15 6.13
C GLY A 304 -27.56 -4.66 5.98
N ARG A 305 -28.68 -5.39 6.00
CA ARG A 305 -28.70 -6.85 5.85
C ARG A 305 -29.16 -7.29 4.47
N GLU A 306 -29.83 -6.39 3.76
CA GLU A 306 -30.39 -6.61 2.45
C GLU A 306 -29.34 -6.65 1.33
N TRP A 307 -28.12 -6.15 1.57
CA TRP A 307 -27.06 -6.04 0.56
C TRP A 307 -26.79 -7.36 -0.18
N VAL A 308 -26.90 -8.49 0.51
CA VAL A 308 -26.73 -9.84 -0.06
C VAL A 308 -27.75 -10.19 -1.16
N LYS A 309 -28.80 -9.38 -1.33
CA LYS A 309 -29.81 -9.49 -2.39
C LYS A 309 -29.74 -8.35 -3.42
N LEU A 310 -28.95 -7.32 -3.15
CA LEU A 310 -28.86 -6.12 -3.99
C LEU A 310 -27.74 -6.20 -5.03
N PHE A 311 -26.69 -6.96 -4.73
CA PHE A 311 -25.49 -7.05 -5.55
C PHE A 311 -25.23 -8.48 -6.00
N SER A 312 -24.80 -8.65 -7.24
CA SER A 312 -24.32 -9.95 -7.75
C SER A 312 -22.93 -10.29 -7.23
N SER A 313 -22.60 -11.58 -7.24
CA SER A 313 -21.25 -12.05 -6.91
C SER A 313 -20.20 -11.43 -7.83
N GLU A 314 -20.53 -11.23 -9.11
CA GLU A 314 -19.67 -10.62 -10.12
C GLU A 314 -19.35 -9.15 -9.83
N ALA A 315 -20.34 -8.39 -9.34
CA ALA A 315 -20.15 -7.00 -8.93
C ALA A 315 -19.31 -6.90 -7.65
N ILE A 316 -19.60 -7.72 -6.64
CA ILE A 316 -18.86 -7.74 -5.37
C ILE A 316 -17.38 -8.10 -5.60
N ARG A 317 -17.10 -9.06 -6.50
CA ARG A 317 -15.75 -9.54 -6.80
C ARG A 317 -14.81 -8.47 -7.37
N GLN A 318 -15.34 -7.35 -7.88
CA GLN A 318 -14.53 -6.24 -8.40
C GLN A 318 -13.76 -5.49 -7.30
N PHE A 319 -14.19 -5.57 -6.04
CA PHE A 319 -13.51 -4.94 -4.91
C PHE A 319 -12.36 -5.80 -4.39
N ASP A 320 -11.31 -5.15 -3.88
CA ASP A 320 -10.16 -5.82 -3.26
C ASP A 320 -10.54 -6.51 -1.94
N TYR A 321 -11.49 -5.93 -1.21
CA TYR A 321 -12.02 -6.45 0.04
C TYR A 321 -13.45 -5.95 0.30
N VAL A 322 -14.21 -6.72 1.08
CA VAL A 322 -15.56 -6.35 1.51
C VAL A 322 -15.63 -6.34 3.03
N PHE A 323 -16.30 -5.36 3.62
CA PHE A 323 -16.54 -5.35 5.06
C PHE A 323 -17.96 -5.01 5.42
N THR A 324 -18.36 -5.40 6.62
CA THR A 324 -19.67 -5.05 7.19
C THR A 324 -19.55 -4.94 8.71
N ASP A 325 -20.56 -4.32 9.31
CA ASP A 325 -20.73 -4.27 10.76
C ASP A 325 -21.93 -5.10 11.21
N ALA A 326 -22.12 -5.20 12.53
CA ALA A 326 -23.31 -5.79 13.16
C ALA A 326 -24.19 -4.71 13.82
N MET A 327 -24.11 -3.46 13.34
CA MET A 327 -24.82 -2.32 13.88
C MET A 327 -26.25 -2.20 13.33
N THR A 328 -26.57 -2.94 12.26
CA THR A 328 -27.94 -3.10 11.75
C THR A 328 -28.42 -4.55 11.88
N PHE A 329 -29.57 -4.77 12.52
CA PHE A 329 -30.20 -6.10 12.61
C PHE A 329 -31.69 -6.02 12.91
N THR A 330 -32.44 -7.09 12.62
CA THR A 330 -33.85 -7.19 13.05
C THR A 330 -33.95 -8.02 14.33
N ASP A 331 -34.62 -7.48 15.35
CA ASP A 331 -34.84 -8.21 16.59
C ASP A 331 -35.92 -9.29 16.47
N GLU A 332 -36.05 -10.14 17.50
CA GLU A 332 -37.05 -11.21 17.56
C GLU A 332 -38.51 -10.73 17.49
N LYS A 333 -38.78 -9.45 17.74
CA LYS A 333 -40.11 -8.84 17.61
C LYS A 333 -40.34 -8.23 16.21
N GLY A 334 -39.37 -8.34 15.31
CA GLY A 334 -39.44 -7.78 13.95
C GLY A 334 -39.10 -6.30 13.86
N ARG A 335 -38.50 -5.69 14.90
CA ARG A 335 -38.10 -4.27 14.90
C ARG A 335 -36.69 -4.14 14.31
N ARG A 336 -36.50 -3.20 13.38
CA ARG A 336 -35.23 -2.96 12.69
C ARG A 336 -34.32 -2.05 13.52
N ASN A 337 -33.28 -2.60 14.12
CA ASN A 337 -32.32 -1.86 14.92
C ASN A 337 -31.23 -1.26 14.03
N ARG A 338 -30.98 0.04 14.19
CA ARG A 338 -29.77 0.74 13.73
C ARG A 338 -29.16 1.41 14.95
N ILE A 339 -28.14 0.78 15.54
CA ILE A 339 -27.73 1.12 16.92
C ILE A 339 -27.13 2.53 17.09
N TRP A 340 -26.88 3.24 15.99
CA TRP A 340 -26.42 4.63 15.97
C TRP A 340 -27.56 5.65 15.84
N ILE A 341 -28.82 5.20 15.73
CA ILE A 341 -30.01 6.05 15.66
C ILE A 341 -30.84 5.78 16.92
N PRO A 342 -30.82 6.67 17.93
CA PRO A 342 -31.49 6.45 19.22
C PRO A 342 -32.97 6.05 19.09
N GLU A 343 -33.69 6.60 18.12
CA GLU A 343 -35.10 6.33 17.87
C GLU A 343 -35.38 4.91 17.32
N GLU A 344 -34.33 4.20 16.91
CA GLU A 344 -34.39 2.86 16.34
C GLU A 344 -33.62 1.84 17.17
N VAL A 345 -33.46 2.12 18.47
CA VAL A 345 -32.90 1.20 19.45
C VAL A 345 -33.99 0.77 20.41
N TRP A 346 -34.14 -0.53 20.61
CA TRP A 346 -35.08 -1.07 21.59
C TRP A 346 -34.38 -2.03 22.55
N VAL A 347 -33.97 -1.52 23.72
CA VAL A 347 -33.42 -2.35 24.80
C VAL A 347 -34.47 -2.60 25.88
N ASP A 348 -35.32 -3.60 25.65
CA ASP A 348 -36.30 -4.05 26.64
C ASP A 348 -35.61 -4.75 27.85
N ASP A 349 -34.58 -5.55 27.57
CA ASP A 349 -33.69 -6.18 28.55
C ASP A 349 -32.25 -6.16 28.02
N LYS A 350 -31.33 -5.66 28.84
CA LYS A 350 -29.94 -5.44 28.42
C LYS A 350 -29.19 -6.74 28.13
N GLN A 351 -29.47 -7.82 28.88
CA GLN A 351 -28.79 -9.10 28.67
C GLN A 351 -29.33 -9.82 27.44
N ALA A 352 -30.65 -9.77 27.22
CA ALA A 352 -31.28 -10.28 26.02
C ALA A 352 -30.83 -9.53 24.76
N PHE A 353 -30.72 -8.20 24.83
CA PHE A 353 -30.18 -7.39 23.74
C PHE A 353 -28.75 -7.81 23.38
N MET A 354 -27.87 -7.92 24.38
CA MET A 354 -26.49 -8.35 24.15
C MET A 354 -26.38 -9.78 23.63
N GLU A 355 -27.21 -10.70 24.12
CA GLU A 355 -27.26 -12.08 23.61
C GLU A 355 -27.68 -12.11 22.14
N GLN A 356 -28.74 -11.37 21.79
CA GLN A 356 -29.21 -11.29 20.42
C GLN A 356 -28.15 -10.64 19.51
N MET A 357 -27.52 -9.55 19.93
CA MET A 357 -26.44 -8.90 19.19
C MET A 357 -25.29 -9.89 18.88
N VAL A 358 -24.84 -10.67 19.87
CA VAL A 358 -23.80 -11.69 19.66
C VAL A 358 -24.27 -12.78 18.70
N GLN A 359 -25.52 -13.24 18.82
CA GLN A 359 -26.10 -14.20 17.87
C GLN A 359 -26.15 -13.63 16.45
N LYS A 360 -26.45 -12.32 16.29
CA LYS A 360 -26.42 -11.65 14.97
C LYS A 360 -25.00 -11.58 14.42
N ILE A 361 -24.01 -11.21 15.24
CA ILE A 361 -22.59 -11.21 14.85
C ILE A 361 -22.19 -12.61 14.38
N GLU A 362 -22.49 -13.65 15.15
CA GLU A 362 -22.23 -15.05 14.76
C GLU A 362 -22.90 -15.39 13.43
N ALA A 363 -24.18 -15.04 13.29
CA ALA A 363 -24.98 -15.25 12.09
C ALA A 363 -24.43 -14.55 10.83
N ILE A 364 -23.90 -13.33 10.98
CA ILE A 364 -23.35 -12.52 9.89
C ILE A 364 -22.00 -13.12 9.47
N PHE A 365 -21.04 -13.21 10.39
CA PHE A 365 -19.67 -13.56 10.02
C PHE A 365 -19.49 -15.05 9.70
N SER A 366 -20.40 -15.92 10.15
CA SER A 366 -20.43 -17.32 9.70
C SER A 366 -21.04 -17.51 8.30
N ARG A 367 -21.81 -16.55 7.75
CA ARG A 367 -22.58 -16.78 6.50
C ARG A 367 -22.38 -15.74 5.39
N GLU A 368 -22.09 -14.49 5.71
CA GLU A 368 -21.88 -13.44 4.71
C GLU A 368 -20.47 -13.51 4.12
N PRO A 369 -20.30 -13.20 2.82
CA PRO A 369 -19.00 -13.22 2.16
C PRO A 369 -18.26 -11.89 2.38
N VAL A 370 -17.76 -11.67 3.59
CA VAL A 370 -17.02 -10.47 3.99
C VAL A 370 -15.62 -10.82 4.49
N ASP A 371 -14.69 -9.87 4.36
CA ASP A 371 -13.30 -9.99 4.81
C ASP A 371 -13.08 -9.40 6.20
N ILE A 372 -13.82 -8.34 6.57
CA ILE A 372 -13.55 -7.57 7.79
C ILE A 372 -14.87 -7.31 8.56
N TYR A 373 -14.82 -7.52 9.88
CA TYR A 373 -15.80 -6.98 10.82
C TYR A 373 -15.35 -5.59 11.28
N VAL A 374 -16.08 -4.55 10.85
CA VAL A 374 -15.83 -3.15 11.23
C VAL A 374 -16.78 -2.66 12.33
N ASN A 375 -16.40 -1.57 12.98
CA ASN A 375 -17.09 -1.00 14.16
C ASN A 375 -17.33 -2.05 15.27
N PRO A 376 -16.35 -2.92 15.58
CA PRO A 376 -16.61 -4.05 16.45
C PRO A 376 -16.94 -3.56 17.86
N THR A 377 -17.82 -4.31 18.52
CA THR A 377 -18.20 -4.11 19.92
C THR A 377 -18.91 -2.79 20.25
N VAL A 378 -19.12 -1.89 19.28
CA VAL A 378 -19.89 -0.66 19.49
C VAL A 378 -21.28 -1.00 20.03
N LEU A 379 -21.69 -0.27 21.07
CA LEU A 379 -23.02 -0.37 21.67
C LEU A 379 -23.80 0.92 21.39
N PRO A 380 -25.15 0.88 21.39
CA PRO A 380 -25.96 2.09 21.36
C PRO A 380 -25.68 2.96 22.60
N ASP A 381 -25.89 4.27 22.47
CA ASP A 381 -25.56 5.27 23.51
C ASP A 381 -26.11 4.91 24.90
N GLU A 382 -27.34 4.38 24.98
CA GLU A 382 -27.98 3.99 26.25
C GLU A 382 -27.32 2.80 26.99
N LEU A 383 -26.39 2.11 26.34
CA LEU A 383 -25.63 0.97 26.90
C LEU A 383 -24.14 1.26 27.09
N THR A 384 -23.63 2.38 26.58
CA THR A 384 -22.19 2.69 26.59
C THR A 384 -21.61 2.78 28.00
N ASP A 385 -22.35 3.32 28.97
CA ASP A 385 -21.91 3.41 30.38
C ASP A 385 -21.72 2.04 31.06
N GLU A 386 -22.33 0.99 30.52
CA GLU A 386 -22.22 -0.38 31.02
C GLU A 386 -21.38 -1.27 30.09
N TYR A 387 -20.63 -0.69 29.15
CA TYR A 387 -19.88 -1.40 28.12
C TYR A 387 -19.06 -2.59 28.68
N ASP A 388 -18.21 -2.35 29.68
CA ASP A 388 -17.32 -3.39 30.23
C ASP A 388 -18.09 -4.48 30.99
N ARG A 389 -19.26 -4.14 31.53
CA ARG A 389 -20.14 -5.10 32.20
C ARG A 389 -20.93 -5.95 31.20
N LEU A 390 -21.33 -5.35 30.08
CA LEU A 390 -22.17 -6.00 29.05
C LEU A 390 -21.35 -6.86 28.10
N TRP A 391 -20.14 -6.44 27.71
CA TRP A 391 -19.19 -7.27 26.94
C TRP A 391 -18.43 -8.25 27.84
N THR A 392 -19.14 -9.28 28.29
CA THR A 392 -18.56 -10.35 29.11
C THR A 392 -17.49 -11.13 28.36
N GLU A 393 -16.64 -11.84 29.11
CA GLU A 393 -15.61 -12.69 28.53
C GLU A 393 -16.15 -13.76 27.58
N GLU A 394 -17.28 -14.35 27.94
CA GLU A 394 -17.96 -15.34 27.12
C GLU A 394 -18.43 -14.76 25.78
N ARG A 395 -19.04 -13.58 25.80
CA ARG A 395 -19.52 -12.89 24.59
C ARG A 395 -18.36 -12.52 23.66
N LYS A 396 -17.29 -11.95 24.21
CA LYS A 396 -16.08 -11.63 23.45
C LYS A 396 -15.47 -12.88 22.83
N GLN A 397 -15.40 -13.99 23.58
CA GLN A 397 -14.86 -15.25 23.07
C GLN A 397 -15.70 -15.83 21.92
N ARG A 398 -17.03 -15.76 22.00
CA ARG A 398 -17.92 -16.17 20.91
C ARG A 398 -17.67 -15.38 19.62
N VAL A 399 -17.57 -14.07 19.73
CA VAL A 399 -17.23 -13.20 18.58
C VAL A 399 -15.86 -13.56 18.02
N ILE A 400 -14.84 -13.74 18.86
CA ILE A 400 -13.50 -14.12 18.41
C ILE A 400 -13.51 -15.47 17.68
N ASN A 401 -14.24 -16.46 18.22
CA ASN A 401 -14.32 -17.80 17.63
C ASN A 401 -14.91 -17.75 16.22
N VAL A 402 -16.06 -17.09 16.03
CA VAL A 402 -16.69 -17.03 14.70
C VAL A 402 -15.79 -16.32 13.68
N LEU A 403 -15.08 -15.26 14.08
CA LEU A 403 -14.14 -14.57 13.20
C LEU A 403 -12.96 -15.46 12.81
N ALA A 404 -12.35 -16.16 13.79
CA ALA A 404 -11.23 -17.06 13.55
C ALA A 404 -11.62 -18.26 12.67
N GLU A 405 -12.77 -18.89 12.94
CA GLU A 405 -13.29 -20.04 12.19
C GLU A 405 -13.61 -19.70 10.72
N ASN A 406 -13.94 -18.44 10.44
CA ASN A 406 -14.37 -17.99 9.11
C ASN A 406 -13.33 -17.12 8.40
N GLY A 407 -12.15 -16.89 8.99
CA GLY A 407 -11.09 -16.07 8.40
C GLY A 407 -11.52 -14.63 8.14
N VAL A 408 -12.30 -14.05 9.07
CA VAL A 408 -12.73 -12.64 9.04
C VAL A 408 -11.82 -11.82 9.95
N ALA A 409 -11.26 -10.74 9.43
CA ALA A 409 -10.42 -9.82 10.17
C ALA A 409 -11.24 -8.95 11.13
N LEU A 410 -10.63 -8.53 12.22
CA LEU A 410 -11.21 -7.64 13.22
C LEU A 410 -10.61 -6.23 13.04
N GLU A 411 -11.45 -5.24 12.78
CA GLU A 411 -10.99 -3.86 12.72
C GLU A 411 -10.57 -3.35 14.10
N ILE A 412 -9.46 -2.60 14.16
CA ILE A 412 -9.15 -1.70 15.25
C ILE A 412 -9.55 -0.30 14.77
N ASN A 413 -10.69 0.18 15.29
CA ASN A 413 -11.35 1.39 14.82
C ASN A 413 -10.83 2.61 15.59
N ALA A 414 -10.24 3.57 14.89
CA ALA A 414 -9.65 4.76 15.49
C ALA A 414 -10.68 5.78 15.98
N ARG A 415 -11.88 5.79 15.40
CA ARG A 415 -12.95 6.73 15.79
C ARG A 415 -13.65 6.32 17.07
N TYR A 416 -13.99 5.04 17.19
CA TYR A 416 -14.66 4.52 18.38
C TYR A 416 -13.67 4.11 19.48
N GLU A 417 -12.38 4.02 19.16
CA GLU A 417 -11.34 3.47 20.04
C GLU A 417 -11.70 2.05 20.52
N LEU A 418 -12.19 1.23 19.59
CA LEU A 418 -12.65 -0.13 19.84
C LEU A 418 -12.09 -1.12 18.81
N PRO A 419 -11.90 -2.40 19.18
CA PRO A 419 -12.16 -2.96 20.50
C PRO A 419 -11.02 -2.61 21.47
N LYS A 420 -11.25 -2.79 22.78
CA LYS A 420 -10.21 -2.55 23.80
C LYS A 420 -9.08 -3.58 23.70
N ALA A 421 -7.87 -3.20 24.16
CA ALA A 421 -6.65 -4.02 24.09
C ALA A 421 -6.80 -5.47 24.58
N GLU A 422 -7.66 -5.72 25.57
CA GLU A 422 -7.92 -7.06 26.11
C GLU A 422 -8.51 -8.00 25.05
N MET A 423 -9.50 -7.53 24.28
CA MET A 423 -10.11 -8.30 23.19
C MET A 423 -9.13 -8.48 22.03
N ILE A 424 -8.34 -7.45 21.69
CA ILE A 424 -7.31 -7.53 20.64
C ILE A 424 -6.30 -8.64 20.98
N LYS A 425 -5.80 -8.69 22.22
CA LYS A 425 -4.86 -9.74 22.66
C LYS A 425 -5.45 -11.15 22.55
N LYS A 426 -6.74 -11.31 22.88
CA LYS A 426 -7.43 -12.60 22.73
C LYS A 426 -7.65 -13.00 21.29
N ALA A 427 -8.10 -12.05 20.45
CA ALA A 427 -8.29 -12.25 19.03
C ALA A 427 -6.96 -12.65 18.35
N LYS A 428 -5.87 -11.97 18.70
CA LYS A 428 -4.51 -12.32 18.24
C LYS A 428 -4.14 -13.74 18.61
N LYS A 429 -4.34 -14.14 19.87
CA LYS A 429 -4.07 -15.52 20.33
C LYS A 429 -4.91 -16.57 19.60
N ALA A 430 -6.12 -16.21 19.15
CA ALA A 430 -6.99 -17.07 18.36
C ALA A 430 -6.63 -17.08 16.85
N GLY A 431 -5.64 -16.30 16.42
CA GLY A 431 -5.21 -16.22 15.02
C GLY A 431 -6.03 -15.26 14.14
N VAL A 432 -6.92 -14.46 14.74
CA VAL A 432 -7.67 -13.41 14.02
C VAL A 432 -6.69 -12.35 13.53
N LYS A 433 -6.86 -11.91 12.28
CA LYS A 433 -6.08 -10.82 11.67
C LYS A 433 -6.71 -9.47 11.94
N PHE A 434 -5.92 -8.40 11.88
CA PHE A 434 -6.39 -7.05 12.17
C PHE A 434 -6.33 -6.11 10.97
N THR A 435 -7.29 -5.20 10.88
CA THR A 435 -7.24 -4.04 10.01
C THR A 435 -7.28 -2.77 10.85
N PHE A 436 -6.85 -1.65 10.28
CA PHE A 436 -7.10 -0.34 10.85
C PHE A 436 -8.17 0.39 10.07
N GLY A 437 -8.94 1.22 10.77
CA GLY A 437 -10.04 1.96 10.18
C GLY A 437 -10.25 3.30 10.87
N THR A 438 -10.25 4.40 10.14
CA THR A 438 -10.66 5.71 10.69
C THR A 438 -12.17 5.84 10.78
N ASN A 439 -12.92 5.19 9.86
CA ASN A 439 -14.37 5.36 9.70
C ASN A 439 -14.76 6.85 9.73
N ASN A 440 -14.10 7.62 8.87
CA ASN A 440 -14.26 9.08 8.81
C ASN A 440 -15.71 9.45 8.45
N THR A 441 -16.23 10.47 9.12
CA THR A 441 -17.58 11.03 8.86
C THR A 441 -17.55 12.26 7.97
N GLY A 442 -16.39 12.90 7.86
CA GLY A 442 -16.19 14.13 7.11
C GLY A 442 -14.85 14.12 6.37
N ARG A 443 -14.35 15.32 6.08
CA ARG A 443 -13.16 15.52 5.27
C ARG A 443 -11.85 15.05 5.92
N GLU A 444 -11.74 15.16 7.24
CA GLU A 444 -10.51 14.84 7.96
C GLU A 444 -10.39 13.34 8.22
N LEU A 445 -9.31 12.72 7.75
CA LEU A 445 -9.04 11.29 7.94
C LEU A 445 -8.37 11.00 9.30
N GLY A 446 -7.53 11.91 9.80
CA GLY A 446 -6.74 11.68 11.02
C GLY A 446 -5.53 10.78 10.79
N HIS A 447 -4.98 10.22 11.89
CA HIS A 447 -3.66 9.59 11.90
C HIS A 447 -3.65 8.15 12.43
N LEU A 448 -4.83 7.52 12.59
CA LEU A 448 -4.94 6.17 13.20
C LEU A 448 -4.34 6.09 14.62
N ASP A 449 -4.41 7.16 15.41
CA ASP A 449 -3.67 7.28 16.68
C ASP A 449 -3.94 6.11 17.64
N TYR A 450 -5.22 5.73 17.82
CA TYR A 450 -5.59 4.58 18.64
C TYR A 450 -5.05 3.26 18.08
N CYS A 451 -5.09 3.07 16.76
CA CYS A 451 -4.55 1.87 16.12
C CYS A 451 -3.04 1.75 16.36
N LEU A 452 -2.31 2.85 16.20
CA LEU A 452 -0.87 2.91 16.46
C LEU A 452 -0.54 2.62 17.93
N GLU A 453 -1.36 3.12 18.86
CA GLU A 453 -1.24 2.78 20.27
C GLU A 453 -1.49 1.28 20.52
N MET A 454 -2.46 0.68 19.83
CA MET A 454 -2.75 -0.76 19.95
C MET A 454 -1.66 -1.65 19.40
N ILE A 455 -0.86 -1.19 18.41
CA ILE A 455 0.34 -1.93 17.97
C ILE A 455 1.24 -2.19 19.17
N GLU A 456 1.57 -1.15 19.94
CA GLU A 456 2.47 -1.25 21.09
C GLU A 456 1.82 -2.02 22.25
N LYS A 457 0.59 -1.65 22.64
CA LYS A 457 -0.09 -2.26 23.80
C LYS A 457 -0.40 -3.74 23.63
N CYS A 458 -0.63 -4.19 22.38
CA CYS A 458 -1.00 -5.55 22.05
C CYS A 458 0.14 -6.35 21.40
N ASP A 459 1.33 -5.74 21.27
CA ASP A 459 2.50 -6.32 20.63
C ASP A 459 2.19 -6.84 19.21
N LEU A 460 1.42 -6.09 18.41
CA LEU A 460 1.05 -6.49 17.06
C LEU A 460 2.27 -6.50 16.14
N LYS A 461 2.39 -7.54 15.34
CA LYS A 461 3.44 -7.76 14.34
C LYS A 461 2.87 -7.68 12.93
N PRO A 462 3.69 -7.48 11.89
CA PRO A 462 3.23 -7.47 10.51
C PRO A 462 2.34 -8.67 10.15
N GLU A 463 2.70 -9.88 10.61
CA GLU A 463 1.95 -11.10 10.36
C GLU A 463 0.57 -11.16 11.06
N ASP A 464 0.31 -10.30 12.05
CA ASP A 464 -1.01 -10.20 12.68
C ASP A 464 -1.98 -9.38 11.83
N MET A 465 -1.49 -8.66 10.83
CA MET A 465 -2.30 -7.76 10.02
C MET A 465 -2.98 -8.48 8.85
N PHE A 466 -4.10 -7.92 8.42
CA PHE A 466 -4.86 -8.38 7.27
C PHE A 466 -4.11 -8.07 5.97
N HIS A 467 -4.18 -9.03 5.05
CA HIS A 467 -3.75 -8.89 3.66
C HIS A 467 -4.93 -9.23 2.75
N ILE A 468 -5.06 -8.49 1.66
CA ILE A 468 -6.10 -8.77 0.65
C ILE A 468 -5.91 -10.19 0.10
N LYS A 469 -7.03 -10.85 -0.19
CA LYS A 469 -7.02 -12.23 -0.69
C LYS A 469 -6.93 -12.24 -2.21
N PRO A 470 -6.17 -13.18 -2.80
CA PRO A 470 -6.21 -13.35 -4.24
C PRO A 470 -7.63 -13.67 -4.67
N ASP A 471 -7.95 -13.31 -5.91
CA ASP A 471 -9.32 -13.37 -6.42
C ASP A 471 -10.00 -14.74 -6.23
N SER A 472 -9.26 -15.84 -6.37
CA SER A 472 -9.75 -17.21 -6.14
C SER A 472 -10.08 -17.54 -4.67
N LEU A 473 -9.59 -16.74 -3.72
CA LEU A 473 -9.79 -16.91 -2.28
C LEU A 473 -10.70 -15.85 -1.67
N LYS A 474 -11.21 -14.89 -2.47
CA LYS A 474 -12.15 -13.87 -1.97
C LYS A 474 -13.38 -14.56 -1.36
N PRO A 475 -13.93 -14.07 -0.23
CA PRO A 475 -15.08 -14.67 0.44
C PRO A 475 -16.27 -14.92 -0.49
N ILE A 476 -16.54 -13.99 -1.42
CA ILE A 476 -17.63 -14.13 -2.38
C ILE A 476 -17.44 -15.32 -3.32
N VAL A 477 -16.20 -15.70 -3.63
CA VAL A 477 -15.87 -16.85 -4.48
C VAL A 477 -15.96 -18.15 -3.71
N VAL A 478 -15.41 -18.19 -2.48
CA VAL A 478 -15.33 -19.45 -1.70
C VAL A 478 -16.63 -19.77 -0.95
N LYS A 479 -17.42 -18.76 -0.57
CA LYS A 479 -18.62 -18.90 0.26
C LYS A 479 -19.92 -18.62 -0.51
N GLY A 480 -19.87 -17.72 -1.49
CA GLY A 480 -21.04 -17.22 -2.20
C GLY A 480 -21.93 -16.33 -1.33
N LEU A 481 -23.02 -15.85 -1.94
CA LEU A 481 -24.06 -15.12 -1.23
C LEU A 481 -24.97 -16.08 -0.46
N PRO A 482 -25.40 -15.73 0.76
CA PRO A 482 -26.33 -16.57 1.51
C PRO A 482 -27.73 -16.62 0.84
N GLU A 483 -28.40 -17.77 0.96
CA GLU A 483 -29.75 -17.95 0.41
C GLU A 483 -30.79 -17.03 1.07
N LYS A 484 -30.58 -16.68 2.35
CA LYS A 484 -31.46 -15.83 3.15
C LYS A 484 -30.68 -14.66 3.71
N ILE A 485 -31.39 -13.56 3.97
CA ILE A 485 -30.85 -12.44 4.72
C ILE A 485 -30.40 -12.94 6.10
N THR A 486 -29.18 -12.58 6.45
CA THR A 486 -28.49 -12.82 7.71
C THR A 486 -28.70 -11.61 8.62
N GLY A 487 -28.75 -11.79 9.94
CA GLY A 487 -29.02 -10.66 10.85
C GLY A 487 -30.49 -10.51 11.17
#